data_AF-A0A383CEX5-F1
#
_entry.id   AF-A0A383CEX5-F1
#
_cell.length_a   1.000
_cell.length_b   1.000
_cell.length_c   1.000
_cell.angle_alpha   90.00
_cell.angle_beta   90.00
_cell.angle_gamma   90.00
#
_symmetry.space_group_name_H-M   'P 1'
#
loop_
_entity.id
_entity.type
_entity.pdbx_description
1 polymer ?
#
loop_
_entity_poly.entity_id
_entity_poly.type
_entity_poly.pdbx_seq_one_letter_code
_entity_poly.pdbx_strand_id
1 'polypeptide(L)'
;LERSKVDKINIDKDFITANISSIDTSYKINTNIKALIKIVIEQFEAYHKINKKIPIDIVNNLKTFNEGNKIADVVTVNLNISLSQKQELLELISLEERLIKIYGYLVSEIDSFQVEKKIKGRVKRQMEKTQKEYYLNEQMKAIQKELGDTDDLDDIAEIEKKIEEVKLTQEAKEKCKSELKKLKTMSPMSAEATVIRNYLDWILSIPWNNPTIVSKNIKKAKSILEADHYGLDKVKERILE
;
A
#
# COMPACT_ATOMS: atom_id res chain seq x y z
N LEU A 1 -50.36 -17.28 9.06
CA LEU A 1 -50.01 -17.01 7.65
C LEU A 1 -49.06 -18.11 7.22
N GLU A 2 -49.34 -18.76 6.10
CA GLU A 2 -48.61 -19.93 5.63
C GLU A 2 -48.16 -19.70 4.19
N ARG A 3 -47.20 -20.50 3.73
CA ARG A 3 -46.73 -20.44 2.35
C ARG A 3 -47.80 -21.05 1.44
N SER A 4 -48.10 -20.38 0.33
CA SER A 4 -49.10 -20.83 -0.62
C SER A 4 -48.55 -20.71 -2.04
N LYS A 5 -48.99 -21.63 -2.90
CA LYS A 5 -48.65 -21.59 -4.31
C LYS A 5 -49.68 -20.74 -5.04
N VAL A 6 -49.22 -19.84 -5.89
CA VAL A 6 -50.09 -19.06 -6.76
C VAL A 6 -50.39 -19.86 -8.02
N ASP A 7 -51.65 -20.20 -8.25
CA ASP A 7 -52.07 -21.00 -9.41
C ASP A 7 -52.47 -20.12 -10.59
N LYS A 8 -53.17 -19.01 -10.32
CA LYS A 8 -53.56 -18.05 -11.35
C LYS A 8 -53.60 -16.65 -10.80
N ILE A 9 -53.05 -15.71 -11.56
CA ILE A 9 -53.08 -14.27 -11.26
C ILE A 9 -54.07 -13.62 -12.23
N ASN A 10 -55.02 -12.85 -11.69
CA ASN A 10 -55.89 -11.98 -12.47
C ASN A 10 -55.52 -10.52 -12.14
N ILE A 11 -55.14 -9.76 -13.16
CA ILE A 11 -54.74 -8.37 -13.03
C ILE A 11 -55.95 -7.52 -13.43
N ASP A 12 -56.53 -6.81 -12.46
CA ASP A 12 -57.55 -5.80 -12.72
C ASP A 12 -56.92 -4.40 -12.66
N LYS A 13 -57.63 -3.35 -13.08
CA LYS A 13 -57.08 -1.98 -13.16
C LYS A 13 -56.68 -1.40 -11.79
N ASP A 14 -57.35 -1.82 -10.71
CA ASP A 14 -57.18 -1.24 -9.38
C ASP A 14 -56.38 -2.14 -8.42
N PHE A 15 -56.37 -3.46 -8.64
CA PHE A 15 -55.66 -4.42 -7.79
C PHE A 15 -55.42 -5.75 -8.50
N ILE A 16 -54.50 -6.53 -7.95
CA ILE A 16 -54.15 -7.87 -8.44
C ILE A 16 -54.83 -8.89 -7.52
N THR A 17 -55.56 -9.84 -8.09
CA THR A 17 -56.11 -11.00 -7.38
C THR A 17 -55.39 -12.27 -7.79
N ALA A 18 -55.28 -13.23 -6.87
CA ALA A 18 -54.62 -14.50 -7.13
C ALA A 18 -55.40 -15.66 -6.50
N ASN A 19 -55.56 -16.74 -7.25
CA ASN A 19 -55.99 -18.02 -6.71
C ASN A 19 -54.79 -18.73 -6.11
N ILE A 20 -54.90 -19.12 -4.85
CA ILE A 20 -53.83 -19.79 -4.10
C ILE A 20 -54.25 -21.19 -3.68
N SER A 21 -53.29 -22.11 -3.71
CA SER A 21 -53.39 -23.43 -3.11
C SER A 21 -52.46 -23.54 -1.90
N SER A 22 -52.95 -24.19 -0.84
CA SER A 22 -52.14 -24.43 0.36
C SER A 22 -51.04 -25.43 0.04
N ILE A 23 -49.82 -25.13 0.46
CA ILE A 23 -48.70 -26.06 0.33
C ILE A 23 -48.65 -26.89 1.61
N ASP A 24 -48.65 -28.21 1.49
CA ASP A 24 -48.38 -29.06 2.65
C ASP A 24 -46.90 -28.93 3.03
N THR A 25 -46.66 -28.27 4.16
CA THR A 25 -45.32 -28.10 4.74
C THR A 25 -45.04 -29.10 5.87
N SER A 26 -45.91 -30.11 6.02
CA SER A 26 -45.70 -31.19 6.98
C SER A 26 -44.40 -31.92 6.65
N TYR A 27 -43.61 -32.17 7.69
CA TYR A 27 -42.36 -32.90 7.57
C TYR A 27 -42.33 -33.98 8.64
N LYS A 28 -41.80 -35.14 8.29
CA LYS A 28 -41.52 -36.18 9.27
C LYS A 28 -40.26 -35.78 10.02
N ILE A 29 -40.37 -35.64 11.34
CA ILE A 29 -39.22 -35.47 12.20
C ILE A 29 -38.35 -36.73 12.09
N ASN A 30 -37.22 -36.61 11.42
CA ASN A 30 -36.17 -37.61 11.37
C ASN A 30 -34.94 -37.09 12.16
N THR A 31 -34.00 -37.98 12.46
CA THR A 31 -32.76 -37.62 13.18
C THR A 31 -31.93 -36.61 12.38
N ASN A 32 -31.97 -36.67 11.05
CA ASN A 32 -31.22 -35.78 10.15
C ASN A 32 -31.68 -34.32 10.25
N ILE A 33 -32.99 -34.06 10.18
CA ILE A 33 -33.57 -32.72 10.30
C ILE A 33 -33.26 -32.12 11.67
N LYS A 34 -33.34 -32.91 12.75
CA LYS A 34 -32.94 -32.44 14.10
C LYS A 34 -31.46 -32.03 14.14
N ALA A 35 -30.58 -32.82 13.54
CA ALA A 35 -29.16 -32.50 13.45
C ALA A 35 -28.92 -31.24 12.61
N LEU A 36 -29.59 -31.12 11.45
CA LEU A 36 -29.50 -29.95 10.57
C LEU A 36 -29.98 -28.67 11.25
N ILE A 37 -31.10 -28.71 11.97
CA ILE A 37 -31.59 -27.57 12.75
C ILE A 37 -30.54 -27.11 13.75
N LYS A 38 -29.94 -28.06 14.50
CA LYS A 38 -28.90 -27.73 15.48
C LYS A 38 -27.69 -27.08 14.81
N ILE A 39 -27.20 -27.64 13.69
CA ILE A 39 -26.08 -27.10 12.93
C ILE A 39 -26.39 -25.69 12.40
N VAL A 40 -27.59 -25.46 11.86
CA VAL A 40 -28.01 -24.14 11.35
C VAL A 40 -28.06 -23.12 12.48
N ILE A 41 -28.58 -23.47 13.66
CA ILE A 41 -28.60 -22.58 14.84
C ILE A 41 -27.17 -22.24 15.28
N GLU A 42 -26.27 -23.23 15.35
CA GLU A 42 -24.87 -23.02 15.72
C GLU A 42 -24.16 -22.09 14.73
N GLN A 43 -24.38 -22.30 13.42
CA GLN A 43 -23.81 -21.41 12.40
C GLN A 43 -24.43 -20.02 12.41
N PHE A 44 -25.73 -19.89 12.69
CA PHE A 44 -26.37 -18.59 12.84
C PHE A 44 -25.82 -17.82 14.05
N GLU A 45 -25.51 -18.51 15.15
CA GLU A 45 -24.81 -17.91 16.29
C GLU A 45 -23.40 -17.43 15.90
N ALA A 46 -22.66 -18.23 15.13
CA ALA A 46 -21.35 -17.83 14.60
C ALA A 46 -21.47 -16.61 13.67
N TYR A 47 -22.49 -16.57 12.82
CA TYR A 47 -22.78 -15.43 11.95
C TYR A 47 -23.08 -14.17 12.76
N HIS A 48 -23.90 -14.25 13.83
CA HIS A 48 -24.19 -13.12 14.71
C HIS A 48 -22.92 -12.55 15.38
N LYS A 49 -21.98 -13.41 15.83
CA LYS A 49 -20.72 -12.96 16.44
C LYS A 49 -19.88 -12.07 15.52
N ILE A 50 -20.00 -12.28 14.21
CA ILE A 50 -19.29 -11.52 13.18
C ILE A 50 -20.15 -10.32 12.72
N ASN A 51 -21.43 -10.54 12.48
CA ASN A 51 -22.41 -9.53 12.08
C ASN A 51 -23.27 -9.07 13.28
N LYS A 52 -22.74 -8.10 14.03
CA LYS A 52 -23.38 -7.53 15.23
C LYS A 52 -24.66 -6.72 14.95
N LYS A 53 -25.14 -6.65 13.70
CA LYS A 53 -26.39 -5.94 13.37
C LYS A 53 -27.63 -6.72 13.80
N ILE A 54 -27.52 -8.04 13.93
CA ILE A 54 -28.62 -8.91 14.36
C ILE A 54 -28.70 -8.85 15.89
N PRO A 55 -29.86 -8.58 16.51
CA PRO A 55 -30.02 -8.67 17.96
C PRO A 55 -29.79 -10.09 18.49
N ILE A 56 -29.10 -10.21 19.63
CA ILE A 56 -28.83 -11.51 20.27
C ILE A 56 -30.13 -12.24 20.69
N ASP A 57 -31.18 -11.48 20.99
CA ASP A 57 -32.49 -12.03 21.38
C ASP A 57 -33.08 -12.94 20.30
N ILE A 58 -32.82 -12.65 19.02
CA ILE A 58 -33.28 -13.49 17.90
C ILE A 58 -32.59 -14.86 17.96
N VAL A 59 -31.28 -14.89 18.22
CA VAL A 59 -30.51 -16.14 18.35
C VAL A 59 -31.02 -16.97 19.52
N ASN A 60 -31.31 -16.32 20.65
CA ASN A 60 -31.84 -17.01 21.84
C ASN A 60 -33.25 -17.56 21.61
N ASN A 61 -34.11 -16.81 20.91
CA ASN A 61 -35.45 -17.27 20.54
C ASN A 61 -35.43 -18.46 19.57
N LEU A 62 -34.44 -18.55 18.68
CA LEU A 62 -34.31 -19.71 17.79
C LEU A 62 -34.05 -21.01 18.55
N LYS A 63 -33.40 -20.96 19.72
CA LYS A 63 -33.13 -22.14 20.56
C LYS A 63 -34.38 -22.66 21.28
N THR A 64 -35.43 -21.83 21.42
CA THR A 64 -36.68 -22.21 22.09
C THR A 64 -37.75 -22.69 21.12
N PHE A 65 -37.59 -22.47 19.82
CA PHE A 65 -38.54 -22.94 18.82
C PHE A 65 -38.43 -24.46 18.60
N ASN A 66 -39.57 -25.14 18.63
CA ASN A 66 -39.68 -26.57 18.33
C ASN A 66 -39.99 -26.87 16.86
N GLU A 67 -40.32 -25.85 16.08
CA GLU A 67 -40.81 -25.99 14.71
C GLU A 67 -39.73 -25.56 13.70
N GLY A 68 -39.21 -26.53 12.94
CA GLY A 68 -38.08 -26.31 12.02
C GLY A 68 -38.38 -25.33 10.90
N ASN A 69 -39.63 -25.28 10.44
CA ASN A 69 -40.04 -24.33 9.41
C ASN A 69 -39.92 -22.87 9.87
N LYS A 70 -40.36 -22.58 11.10
CA LYS A 70 -40.23 -21.24 11.70
C LYS A 70 -38.77 -20.84 11.90
N ILE A 71 -37.92 -21.78 12.30
CA ILE A 71 -36.48 -21.56 12.44
C ILE A 71 -35.88 -21.14 11.09
N ALA A 72 -36.17 -21.89 10.02
CA ALA A 72 -35.69 -21.58 8.68
C ALA A 72 -36.18 -20.19 8.20
N ASP A 73 -37.44 -19.83 8.47
CA ASP A 73 -38.00 -18.54 8.07
C ASP A 73 -37.32 -17.37 8.80
N VAL A 74 -37.16 -17.47 10.13
CA VAL A 74 -36.50 -16.44 10.95
C VAL A 74 -35.03 -16.27 10.55
N VAL A 75 -34.31 -17.36 10.29
CA VAL A 75 -32.92 -17.29 9.81
C VAL A 75 -32.85 -16.62 8.44
N THR A 76 -33.75 -16.97 7.52
CA THR A 76 -33.77 -16.42 6.14
C THR A 76 -34.03 -14.91 6.10
N VAL A 77 -34.91 -14.40 6.97
CA VAL A 77 -35.18 -12.95 7.06
C VAL A 77 -33.95 -12.17 7.52
N ASN A 78 -33.21 -12.72 8.48
CA ASN A 78 -32.02 -12.08 9.07
C ASN A 78 -30.73 -12.31 8.29
N LEU A 79 -30.76 -13.17 7.26
CA LEU A 79 -29.65 -13.37 6.32
C LEU A 79 -29.59 -12.22 5.31
N ASN A 80 -28.37 -11.71 5.08
CA ASN A 80 -28.09 -10.66 4.12
C ASN A 80 -27.88 -11.20 2.70
N ILE A 81 -28.83 -12.01 2.22
CA ILE A 81 -28.81 -12.64 0.89
C ILE A 81 -29.68 -11.88 -0.11
N SER A 82 -29.43 -12.09 -1.40
CA SER A 82 -30.17 -11.46 -2.49
C SER A 82 -31.65 -11.87 -2.50
N LEU A 83 -32.51 -11.03 -3.09
CA LEU A 83 -33.93 -11.33 -3.23
C LEU A 83 -34.17 -12.65 -3.98
N SER A 84 -33.37 -12.93 -5.01
CA SER A 84 -33.45 -14.17 -5.77
C SER A 84 -33.20 -15.40 -4.88
N GLN A 85 -32.23 -15.34 -3.98
CA GLN A 85 -31.93 -16.44 -3.04
C GLN A 85 -33.03 -16.58 -1.98
N LYS A 86 -33.62 -15.47 -1.52
CA LYS A 86 -34.78 -15.53 -0.60
C LYS A 86 -35.98 -16.20 -1.26
N GLN A 87 -36.23 -15.88 -2.53
CA GLN A 87 -37.29 -16.51 -3.32
C GLN A 87 -37.01 -18.01 -3.53
N GLU A 88 -35.78 -18.38 -3.85
CA GLU A 88 -35.36 -19.78 -3.99
C GLU A 88 -35.60 -20.58 -2.69
N LEU A 89 -35.33 -20.00 -1.52
CA LEU A 89 -35.65 -20.62 -0.23
C LEU A 89 -37.15 -20.71 0.06
N LEU A 90 -37.94 -19.74 -0.41
CA LEU A 90 -39.39 -19.72 -0.25
C LEU A 90 -40.04 -20.86 -1.03
N GLU A 91 -39.56 -21.10 -2.25
CA GLU A 91 -40.05 -22.13 -3.19
C GLU A 91 -39.70 -23.56 -2.77
N LEU A 92 -38.71 -23.74 -1.89
CA LEU A 92 -38.37 -25.06 -1.36
C LEU A 92 -39.42 -25.58 -0.36
N ILE A 93 -40.12 -26.64 -0.78
CA ILE A 93 -41.14 -27.31 0.04
C ILE A 93 -40.47 -28.16 1.12
N SER A 94 -39.42 -28.89 0.77
CA SER A 94 -38.66 -29.75 1.70
C SER A 94 -37.89 -28.92 2.72
N LEU A 95 -38.19 -29.13 4.01
CA LEU A 95 -37.46 -28.50 5.11
C LEU A 95 -35.98 -28.88 5.10
N GLU A 96 -35.66 -30.13 4.77
CA GLU A 96 -34.28 -30.65 4.76
C GLU A 96 -33.43 -29.92 3.72
N GLU A 97 -33.91 -29.84 2.48
CA GLU A 97 -33.22 -29.13 1.39
C GLU A 97 -33.07 -27.63 1.71
N ARG A 98 -34.12 -27.04 2.31
CA ARG A 98 -34.11 -25.64 2.71
C ARG A 98 -33.07 -25.36 3.79
N LEU A 99 -32.96 -26.21 4.81
CA LEU A 99 -31.94 -26.08 5.85
C LEU A 99 -30.52 -26.25 5.29
N ILE A 100 -30.32 -27.17 4.35
CA ILE A 100 -29.02 -27.37 3.67
C ILE A 100 -28.62 -26.11 2.88
N LYS A 101 -29.55 -25.51 2.12
CA LYS A 101 -29.26 -24.25 1.42
C LYS A 101 -28.99 -23.09 2.37
N ILE A 102 -29.78 -22.95 3.43
CA ILE A 102 -29.57 -21.92 4.46
C ILE A 102 -28.18 -22.07 5.07
N TYR A 103 -27.76 -23.29 5.39
CA TYR A 103 -26.42 -23.57 5.88
C TYR A 103 -25.33 -23.13 4.88
N GLY A 104 -25.49 -23.47 3.60
CA GLY A 104 -24.55 -23.05 2.55
C GLY A 104 -24.41 -21.53 2.45
N TYR A 105 -25.54 -20.79 2.49
CA TYR A 105 -25.50 -19.33 2.50
C TYR A 105 -24.86 -18.76 3.75
N LEU A 106 -25.12 -19.33 4.94
CA LEU A 106 -24.47 -18.92 6.18
C LEU A 106 -22.94 -19.05 6.11
N VAL A 107 -22.44 -20.18 5.61
CA VAL A 107 -20.99 -20.41 5.45
C VAL A 107 -20.38 -19.38 4.49
N SER A 108 -21.00 -19.18 3.32
CA SER A 108 -20.52 -18.23 2.32
C SER A 108 -20.49 -16.78 2.84
N GLU A 109 -21.51 -16.39 3.61
CA GLU A 109 -21.57 -15.07 4.24
C GLU A 109 -20.50 -14.91 5.32
N ILE A 110 -20.31 -15.90 6.18
CA ILE A 110 -19.25 -15.91 7.21
C ILE A 110 -17.88 -15.73 6.56
N ASP A 111 -17.59 -16.49 5.50
CA ASP A 111 -16.31 -16.43 4.78
C ASP A 111 -16.09 -15.04 4.15
N SER A 112 -17.12 -14.49 3.50
CA SER A 112 -17.09 -13.16 2.89
C SER A 112 -16.78 -12.08 3.95
N PHE A 113 -17.43 -12.13 5.10
CA PHE A 113 -17.16 -11.21 6.21
C PHE A 113 -15.73 -11.36 6.77
N GLN A 114 -15.21 -12.58 6.88
CA GLN A 114 -13.85 -12.81 7.36
C GLN A 114 -12.81 -12.20 6.42
N VAL A 115 -13.01 -12.37 5.10
CA VAL A 115 -12.16 -11.75 4.07
C VAL A 115 -12.22 -10.23 4.16
N GLU A 116 -13.42 -9.64 4.27
CA GLU A 116 -13.60 -8.20 4.43
C GLU A 116 -12.87 -7.67 5.68
N LYS A 117 -13.00 -8.36 6.81
CA LYS A 117 -12.31 -8.02 8.06
C LYS A 117 -10.79 -8.07 7.92
N LYS A 118 -10.26 -9.08 7.23
CA LYS A 118 -8.82 -9.23 6.95
C LYS A 118 -8.31 -8.10 6.05
N ILE A 119 -9.10 -7.67 5.07
CA ILE A 119 -8.77 -6.53 4.19
C ILE A 119 -8.78 -5.23 5.00
N LYS A 120 -9.85 -4.93 5.73
CA LYS A 120 -9.95 -3.74 6.59
C LYS A 120 -8.80 -3.66 7.60
N GLY A 121 -8.44 -4.79 8.21
CA GLY A 121 -7.31 -4.87 9.14
C GLY A 121 -5.95 -4.56 8.47
N ARG A 122 -5.72 -5.05 7.25
CA ARG A 122 -4.51 -4.73 6.47
C ARG A 122 -4.44 -3.25 6.10
N VAL A 123 -5.54 -2.69 5.61
CA VAL A 123 -5.64 -1.26 5.26
C VAL A 123 -5.39 -0.39 6.49
N LYS A 124 -6.02 -0.70 7.64
CA LYS A 124 -5.82 0.04 8.89
C LYS A 124 -4.36 0.06 9.35
N ARG A 125 -3.69 -1.11 9.36
CA ARG A 125 -2.26 -1.21 9.71
C ARG A 125 -1.37 -0.40 8.77
N GLN A 126 -1.67 -0.44 7.46
CA GLN A 126 -0.95 0.34 6.47
C GLN A 126 -1.11 1.84 6.71
N MET A 127 -2.33 2.31 6.98
CA MET A 127 -2.59 3.72 7.31
C MET A 127 -1.88 4.16 8.58
N GLU A 128 -1.92 3.36 9.65
CA GLU A 128 -1.21 3.65 10.91
C GLU A 128 0.29 3.73 10.70
N LYS A 129 0.88 2.85 9.87
CA LYS A 129 2.29 2.90 9.51
C LYS A 129 2.64 4.20 8.77
N THR A 130 1.86 4.55 7.74
CA THR A 130 2.10 5.78 6.96
C THR A 130 1.92 7.04 7.81
N GLN A 131 0.90 7.11 8.68
CA GLN A 131 0.74 8.22 9.62
C GLN A 131 1.90 8.33 10.60
N LYS A 132 2.38 7.20 11.12
CA LYS A 132 3.53 7.15 12.02
C LYS A 132 4.80 7.61 11.32
N GLU A 133 5.07 7.14 10.10
CA GLU A 133 6.21 7.57 9.29
C GLU A 133 6.15 9.06 8.96
N TYR A 134 4.96 9.57 8.58
CA TYR A 134 4.75 10.99 8.34
C TYR A 134 5.05 11.83 9.59
N TYR A 135 4.48 11.44 10.73
CA TYR A 135 4.71 12.12 12.00
C TYR A 135 6.19 12.12 12.43
N LEU A 136 6.86 10.96 12.30
CA LEU A 136 8.28 10.84 12.61
C LEU A 136 9.15 11.70 11.68
N ASN A 137 8.83 11.77 10.39
CA ASN A 137 9.56 12.62 9.45
C ASN A 137 9.38 14.11 9.75
N GLU A 138 8.17 14.54 10.11
CA GLU A 138 7.95 15.93 10.53
C GLU A 138 8.67 16.25 11.85
N GLN A 139 8.71 15.31 12.80
CA GLN A 139 9.53 15.47 14.01
C GLN A 139 11.03 15.57 13.68
N MET A 140 11.55 14.73 12.79
CA MET A 140 12.95 14.78 12.37
C MET A 140 13.30 16.12 11.70
N LYS A 141 12.43 16.64 10.82
CA LYS A 141 12.62 17.96 10.20
C LYS A 141 12.61 19.08 11.23
N ALA A 142 11.71 19.01 12.22
CA ALA A 142 11.68 19.99 13.30
C ALA A 142 12.98 19.93 14.13
N ILE A 143 13.46 18.73 14.48
CA ILE A 143 14.73 18.53 15.18
C ILE A 143 15.92 19.08 14.37
N GLN A 144 16.01 18.77 13.07
CA GLN A 144 17.07 19.29 12.19
C GLN A 144 17.07 20.81 12.10
N LYS A 145 15.88 21.43 12.08
CA LYS A 145 15.72 22.88 12.10
C LYS A 145 16.16 23.50 13.43
N GLU A 146 15.86 22.84 14.56
CA GLU A 146 16.29 23.27 15.90
C GLU A 146 17.80 23.05 16.12
N LEU A 147 18.40 22.02 15.51
CA LEU A 147 19.84 21.75 15.57
C LEU A 147 20.68 22.69 14.69
N GLY A 148 20.06 23.47 13.79
CA GLY A 148 20.77 24.37 12.89
C GLY A 148 21.38 23.69 11.65
N ASP A 149 20.94 22.47 11.31
CA ASP A 149 21.46 21.63 10.21
C ASP A 149 20.96 22.08 8.81
N THR A 150 20.78 23.39 8.61
CA THR A 150 20.47 23.96 7.29
C THR A 150 21.65 23.96 6.33
N ASP A 151 22.88 23.75 6.81
CA ASP A 151 24.10 23.80 5.99
C ASP A 151 24.24 22.60 5.02
N ASP A 152 23.83 21.39 5.41
CA ASP A 152 24.09 20.17 4.61
C ASP A 152 23.27 20.09 3.29
N LEU A 153 22.08 20.68 3.25
CA LEU A 153 21.26 20.73 2.02
C LEU A 153 21.77 21.80 1.04
N ASP A 154 22.29 22.90 1.57
CA ASP A 154 22.88 23.97 0.76
C ASP A 154 24.23 23.52 0.15
N ASP A 155 25.03 22.78 0.93
CA ASP A 155 26.29 22.17 0.50
C ASP A 155 26.15 21.31 -0.77
N ILE A 156 25.15 20.43 -0.82
CA ILE A 156 24.92 19.54 -1.96
C ILE A 156 24.51 20.34 -3.20
N ALA A 157 23.70 21.38 -3.01
CA ALA A 157 23.29 22.28 -4.09
C ALA A 157 24.48 23.09 -4.61
N GLU A 158 25.40 23.53 -3.75
CA GLU A 158 26.61 24.24 -4.13
C GLU A 158 27.56 23.34 -4.95
N ILE A 159 27.76 22.09 -4.54
CA ILE A 159 28.59 21.11 -5.28
C ILE A 159 27.98 20.82 -6.66
N GLU A 160 26.65 20.67 -6.75
CA GLU A 160 25.96 20.45 -8.02
C GLU A 160 26.17 21.63 -8.98
N LYS A 161 26.10 22.87 -8.48
CA LYS A 161 26.37 24.07 -9.25
C LYS A 161 27.82 24.13 -9.74
N LYS A 162 28.80 23.83 -8.88
CA LYS A 162 30.22 23.79 -9.25
C LYS A 162 30.52 22.75 -10.34
N ILE A 163 29.87 21.57 -10.32
CA ILE A 163 30.01 20.56 -11.38
C ILE A 163 29.52 21.06 -12.74
N GLU A 164 28.55 21.98 -12.76
CA GLU A 164 28.05 22.58 -14.00
C GLU A 164 28.90 23.74 -14.50
N GLU A 165 29.45 24.55 -13.59
CA GLU A 165 30.30 25.69 -13.92
C GLU A 165 31.71 25.27 -14.41
N VAL A 166 32.30 24.24 -13.81
CA VAL A 166 33.62 23.75 -14.19
C VAL A 166 33.55 23.03 -15.54
N LYS A 167 34.47 23.37 -16.46
CA LYS A 167 34.59 22.76 -17.79
C LYS A 167 35.25 21.38 -17.73
N LEU A 168 34.59 20.45 -17.04
CA LEU A 168 34.99 19.05 -16.93
C LEU A 168 34.94 18.34 -18.29
N THR A 169 35.80 17.35 -18.49
CA THR A 169 35.64 16.39 -19.59
C THR A 169 34.36 15.57 -19.39
N GLN A 170 33.84 14.99 -20.46
CA GLN A 170 32.55 14.27 -20.41
C GLN A 170 32.58 13.08 -19.44
N GLU A 171 33.68 12.32 -19.43
CA GLU A 171 33.90 11.21 -18.51
C GLU A 171 33.96 11.66 -17.04
N ALA A 172 34.67 12.76 -16.75
CA ALA A 172 34.77 13.31 -15.41
C ALA A 172 33.42 13.85 -14.90
N LYS A 173 32.63 14.48 -15.79
CA LYS A 173 31.31 15.00 -15.44
C LYS A 173 30.31 13.88 -15.12
N GLU A 174 30.32 12.80 -15.90
CA GLU A 174 29.49 11.62 -15.62
C GLU A 174 29.86 10.96 -14.29
N LYS A 175 31.17 10.82 -14.00
CA LYS A 175 31.63 10.31 -12.71
C LYS A 175 31.19 11.19 -11.54
N CYS A 176 31.40 12.50 -11.62
CA CYS A 176 30.97 13.43 -10.57
C CYS A 176 29.46 13.38 -10.32
N LYS A 177 28.65 13.33 -11.39
CA LYS A 177 27.18 13.18 -11.26
C LYS A 177 26.79 11.85 -10.60
N SER A 178 27.49 10.76 -10.90
CA SER A 178 27.21 9.45 -10.30
C SER A 178 27.51 9.44 -8.80
N GLU A 179 28.61 10.05 -8.38
CA GLU A 179 29.01 10.14 -6.97
C GLU A 179 28.14 11.14 -6.20
N LEU A 180 27.75 12.28 -6.81
CA LEU A 180 26.78 13.22 -6.23
C LEU A 180 25.42 12.54 -5.97
N LYS A 181 24.97 11.68 -6.90
CA LYS A 181 23.72 10.93 -6.71
C LYS A 181 23.80 9.97 -5.52
N LYS A 182 24.95 9.32 -5.29
CA LYS A 182 25.17 8.47 -4.11
C LYS A 182 25.19 9.32 -2.83
N LEU A 183 25.88 10.45 -2.84
CA LEU A 183 25.95 11.39 -1.72
C LEU A 183 24.54 11.85 -1.28
N LYS A 184 23.66 12.18 -2.24
CA LYS A 184 22.25 12.55 -1.97
C LYS A 184 21.42 11.46 -1.28
N THR A 185 21.80 10.19 -1.41
CA THR A 185 21.07 9.05 -0.83
C THR A 185 21.65 8.55 0.49
N MET A 186 22.87 8.97 0.84
CA MET A 186 23.56 8.55 2.05
C MET A 186 23.28 9.52 3.21
N SER A 187 23.46 9.05 4.45
CA SER A 187 23.44 9.93 5.61
C SER A 187 24.65 10.87 5.58
N PRO A 188 24.47 12.21 5.72
CA PRO A 188 25.58 13.18 5.68
C PRO A 188 26.68 12.93 6.70
N MET A 189 26.33 12.31 7.84
CA MET A 189 27.27 11.96 8.92
C MET A 189 28.01 10.63 8.71
N SER A 190 27.76 9.93 7.59
CA SER A 190 28.45 8.67 7.29
C SER A 190 29.91 8.93 6.92
N ALA A 191 30.82 8.06 7.40
CA ALA A 191 32.22 8.09 6.98
C ALA A 191 32.38 7.96 5.46
N GLU A 192 31.46 7.26 4.79
CA GLU A 192 31.44 7.14 3.32
C GLU A 192 31.06 8.46 2.63
N ALA A 193 30.14 9.23 3.22
CA ALA A 193 29.74 10.53 2.70
C ALA A 193 30.90 11.53 2.73
N THR A 194 31.70 11.54 3.80
CA THR A 194 32.91 12.36 3.91
C THR A 194 33.94 12.04 2.83
N VAL A 195 34.14 10.75 2.52
CA VAL A 195 35.09 10.34 1.46
C VAL A 195 34.63 10.82 0.09
N ILE A 196 33.34 10.67 -0.22
CA ILE A 196 32.77 11.13 -1.50
C ILE A 196 32.82 12.65 -1.60
N ARG A 197 32.51 13.37 -0.53
CA ARG A 197 32.59 14.84 -0.47
C ARG A 197 34.02 15.32 -0.75
N ASN A 198 35.01 14.73 -0.07
CA ASN A 198 36.42 15.07 -0.29
C ASN A 198 36.86 14.78 -1.73
N TYR A 199 36.40 13.67 -2.33
CA TYR A 199 36.70 13.33 -3.71
C TYR A 199 36.12 14.35 -4.70
N LEU A 200 34.86 14.74 -4.52
CA LEU A 200 34.20 15.74 -5.36
C LEU A 200 34.88 17.10 -5.24
N ASP A 201 35.22 17.53 -4.03
CA ASP A 201 35.93 18.79 -3.78
C ASP A 201 37.34 18.79 -4.42
N TRP A 202 38.05 17.67 -4.34
CA TRP A 202 39.34 17.50 -5.01
C TRP A 202 39.23 17.65 -6.53
N ILE A 203 38.25 17.01 -7.17
CA ILE A 203 38.08 17.11 -8.62
C ILE A 203 37.69 18.51 -9.05
N LEU A 204 36.82 19.17 -8.28
CA LEU A 204 36.30 20.50 -8.59
C LEU A 204 37.33 21.62 -8.36
N SER A 205 38.26 21.42 -7.43
CA SER A 205 39.35 22.38 -7.16
C SER A 205 40.47 22.38 -8.22
N ILE A 206 40.55 21.34 -9.05
CA ILE A 206 41.55 21.26 -10.13
C ILE A 206 41.18 22.23 -11.26
N PRO A 207 42.12 23.03 -11.78
CA PRO A 207 41.86 23.95 -12.88
C PRO A 207 41.68 23.20 -14.21
N TRP A 208 40.47 22.73 -14.48
CA TRP A 208 40.12 22.13 -15.77
C TRP A 208 40.10 23.19 -16.86
N ASN A 209 40.83 22.93 -17.95
CA ASN A 209 40.84 23.76 -19.15
C ASN A 209 41.26 25.24 -18.92
N ASN A 210 42.16 25.48 -17.96
CA ASN A 210 42.80 26.78 -17.73
C ASN A 210 44.32 26.71 -17.94
N PRO A 211 44.79 26.54 -19.19
CA PRO A 211 46.22 26.50 -19.46
C PRO A 211 46.85 27.88 -19.24
N THR A 212 47.94 27.93 -18.49
CA THR A 212 48.76 29.15 -18.35
C THR A 212 49.35 29.52 -19.71
N ILE A 213 49.43 30.81 -20.01
CA ILE A 213 50.02 31.30 -21.27
C ILE A 213 51.54 31.06 -21.21
N VAL A 214 52.01 30.08 -21.96
CA VAL A 214 53.44 29.76 -22.05
C VAL A 214 54.10 30.64 -23.12
N SER A 215 55.00 31.53 -22.71
CA SER A 215 55.81 32.35 -23.64
C SER A 215 57.04 31.57 -24.13
N LYS A 216 56.96 31.01 -25.34
CA LYS A 216 58.07 30.27 -25.98
C LYS A 216 59.01 31.19 -26.78
N ASN A 217 59.53 32.25 -26.17
CA ASN A 217 60.47 33.17 -26.83
C ASN A 217 61.91 32.94 -26.34
N ILE A 218 62.69 32.23 -27.15
CA ILE A 218 64.07 31.84 -26.85
C ILE A 218 64.97 33.06 -26.68
N LYS A 219 64.77 34.15 -27.45
CA LYS A 219 65.57 35.38 -27.31
C LYS A 219 65.32 36.06 -25.97
N LYS A 220 64.05 36.10 -25.55
CA LYS A 220 63.65 36.62 -24.23
C LYS A 220 64.22 35.75 -23.11
N ALA A 221 64.15 34.42 -23.25
CA ALA A 221 64.72 33.48 -22.30
C ALA A 221 66.24 33.64 -22.16
N LYS A 222 66.98 33.78 -23.28
CA LYS A 222 68.43 34.04 -23.27
C LYS A 222 68.77 35.34 -22.54
N SER A 223 68.04 36.41 -22.82
CA SER A 223 68.27 37.70 -22.14
C SER A 223 68.02 37.65 -20.64
N ILE A 224 67.02 36.90 -20.19
CA ILE A 224 66.72 36.70 -18.77
C ILE A 224 67.83 35.85 -18.12
N LEU A 225 68.26 34.76 -18.78
CA LEU A 225 69.33 33.90 -18.29
C LEU A 225 70.68 34.63 -18.15
N GLU A 226 71.02 35.51 -19.11
CA GLU A 226 72.23 36.34 -19.04
C GLU A 226 72.15 37.41 -17.94
N ALA A 227 70.96 37.97 -17.69
CA ALA A 227 70.75 38.98 -16.66
C ALA A 227 70.75 38.39 -15.24
N ASP A 228 70.10 37.25 -15.05
CA ASP A 228 69.92 36.63 -13.74
C ASP A 228 71.13 35.78 -13.31
N HIS A 229 71.98 35.34 -14.26
CA HIS A 229 73.09 34.43 -14.00
C HIS A 229 74.37 34.89 -14.74
N TYR A 230 75.48 35.07 -14.03
CA TYR A 230 76.76 35.47 -14.62
C TYR A 230 77.61 34.24 -15.02
N GLY A 231 78.12 34.20 -16.27
CA GLY A 231 78.89 33.07 -16.80
C GLY A 231 78.04 31.85 -17.20
N LEU A 232 78.58 30.63 -17.06
CA LEU A 232 77.87 29.36 -17.32
C LEU A 232 77.37 29.15 -18.77
N ASP A 233 78.13 29.62 -19.76
CA ASP A 233 77.74 29.61 -21.18
C ASP A 233 77.26 28.23 -21.67
N LYS A 234 78.00 27.16 -21.35
CA LYS A 234 77.65 25.77 -21.74
C LYS A 234 76.34 25.27 -21.12
N VAL A 235 75.97 25.74 -19.93
CA VAL A 235 74.74 25.32 -19.24
C VAL A 235 73.55 26.12 -19.76
N LYS A 236 73.73 27.43 -19.97
CA LYS A 236 72.71 28.30 -20.58
C LYS A 236 72.36 27.86 -22.01
N GLU A 237 73.37 27.49 -22.80
CA GLU A 237 73.18 26.99 -24.16
C GLU A 237 72.33 25.71 -24.17
N ARG A 238 72.59 24.78 -23.22
CA ARG A 238 71.83 23.53 -23.09
C ARG A 238 70.40 23.68 -22.53
N ILE A 239 70.10 24.77 -21.84
CA ILE A 239 68.72 25.10 -21.39
C ILE A 239 67.92 25.75 -22.53
N LEU A 240 68.61 26.39 -23.48
CA LEU A 240 68.02 27.06 -24.63
C LEU A 240 67.82 26.13 -25.84
N GLU A 241 68.64 25.07 -25.97
CA GLU A 241 68.43 23.90 -26.86
C GLU A 241 67.17 23.11 -26.47
#